data_AF-A0A8J6G839-F1
#
_entry.id   AF-A0A8J6G839-F1
#
_cell.length_a   1.000
_cell.length_b   1.000
_cell.length_c   1.000
_cell.angle_alpha   90.00
_cell.angle_beta   90.00
_cell.angle_gamma   90.00
#
_symmetry.space_group_name_H-M   'P 1'
#
loop_
_entity.id
_entity.type
_entity.pdbx_description
1 polymer ?
#
loop_
_entity_poly.entity_id
_entity_poly.type
_entity_poly.pdbx_seq_one_letter_code
_entity_poly.pdbx_strand_id
1 'polypeptide(L)'
;MGRRPARCYRYCKNKPYPKSRFCRGVPDAKIRIFDLGRKKAKIDEFPLCGHMVLRTGMRGAFEKPQSTVARVHIGQVIMSIRTKLQNKEHAIEALRRAKFKFPGRQKIHISKKWGFTKFNADKFEDMVAEK
;
A
#
# COMPACT_ATOMS: atom_id res chain seq x y z
N MET A 1 2.95 -8.75 7.44
CA MET A 1 3.37 -8.53 8.84
C MET A 1 3.74 -9.87 9.42
N GLY A 2 4.97 -10.06 9.93
CA GLY A 2 5.46 -11.40 10.28
C GLY A 2 5.10 -11.85 11.70
N ARG A 3 5.04 -10.93 12.68
CA ARG A 3 4.81 -11.30 14.10
C ARG A 3 3.36 -11.25 14.57
N ARG A 4 2.50 -10.46 13.92
CA ARG A 4 1.10 -10.26 14.36
C ARG A 4 0.14 -10.30 13.16
N PRO A 5 -1.04 -10.92 13.30
CA PRO A 5 -2.04 -10.95 12.25
C PRO A 5 -2.62 -9.56 11.99
N ALA A 6 -3.05 -9.29 10.75
CA ALA A 6 -3.50 -7.96 10.33
C ALA A 6 -4.74 -7.44 11.08
N ARG A 7 -5.53 -8.34 11.68
CA ARG A 7 -6.70 -7.97 12.50
C ARG A 7 -6.36 -7.02 13.66
N CYS A 8 -5.16 -7.13 14.24
CA CYS A 8 -4.72 -6.29 15.36
C CYS A 8 -4.53 -4.82 14.98
N TYR A 9 -4.28 -4.54 13.69
CA TYR A 9 -3.97 -3.20 13.17
C TYR A 9 -5.01 -2.69 12.18
N ARG A 10 -6.18 -3.34 12.11
CA ARG A 10 -7.23 -3.01 11.14
C ARG A 10 -7.86 -1.64 11.38
N TYR A 11 -7.97 -1.22 12.65
CA TYR A 11 -8.67 0.00 13.04
C TYR A 11 -7.69 1.09 13.46
N CYS A 12 -7.95 2.34 13.04
CA CYS A 12 -7.17 3.51 13.43
C CYS A 12 -7.53 3.94 14.86
N LYS A 13 -6.93 3.33 15.88
CA LYS A 13 -7.21 3.63 17.29
C LYS A 13 -6.31 4.71 17.90
N ASN A 14 -5.05 4.76 17.46
CA ASN A 14 -4.03 5.62 18.08
C ASN A 14 -3.75 6.84 17.20
N LYS A 15 -3.14 7.90 17.78
CA LYS A 15 -2.65 9.06 17.02
C LYS A 15 -1.63 8.65 15.94
N PRO A 16 -1.51 9.38 14.83
CA PRO A 16 -0.48 9.10 13.82
C PRO A 16 0.92 9.07 14.43
N TYR A 17 1.70 8.02 14.12
CA TYR A 17 3.07 7.86 14.61
C TYR A 17 4.03 7.72 13.41
N PRO A 18 4.41 8.86 12.78
CA PRO A 18 5.22 8.85 11.57
C PRO A 18 6.71 8.58 11.86
N LYS A 19 7.45 8.13 10.83
CA LYS A 19 8.92 8.10 10.87
C LYS A 19 9.41 9.54 11.05
N SER A 20 10.18 9.78 12.10
CA SER A 20 10.57 11.12 12.53
C SER A 20 11.89 11.09 13.30
N ARG A 21 12.41 12.26 13.66
CA ARG A 21 13.60 12.40 14.52
C ARG A 21 13.45 11.71 15.89
N PHE A 22 12.22 11.54 16.36
CA PHE A 22 11.89 10.87 17.62
C PHE A 22 11.60 9.36 17.41
N CYS A 23 11.25 8.96 16.19
CA CYS A 23 10.85 7.60 15.82
C CYS A 23 11.86 7.00 14.81
N ARG A 24 13.08 6.69 15.28
CA ARG A 24 14.22 6.34 14.41
C ARG A 24 14.27 4.87 13.97
N GLY A 25 13.78 3.96 14.81
CA GLY A 25 13.80 2.52 14.54
C GLY A 25 12.68 1.99 13.64
N VAL A 26 11.91 2.88 12.99
CA VAL A 26 10.78 2.47 12.14
C VAL A 26 11.33 1.72 10.94
N PRO A 27 11.00 0.42 10.78
CA PRO A 27 11.29 -0.28 9.55
C PRO A 27 10.43 0.37 8.48
N ASP A 28 11.05 1.19 7.67
CA ASP A 28 11.27 0.79 6.30
C ASP A 28 10.14 -0.07 5.70
N ALA A 29 9.25 0.61 4.96
CA ALA A 29 8.03 0.03 4.43
C ALA A 29 8.30 -1.28 3.68
N LYS A 30 7.44 -2.29 3.87
CA LYS A 30 7.63 -3.61 3.24
C LYS A 30 7.64 -3.57 1.72
N ILE A 31 6.96 -2.61 1.11
CA ILE A 31 7.04 -2.35 -0.33
C ILE A 31 8.12 -1.30 -0.53
N ARG A 32 9.24 -1.72 -1.10
CA ARG A 32 10.43 -0.88 -1.28
C ARG A 32 11.13 -1.03 -2.62
N ILE A 33 10.83 -2.10 -3.36
CA ILE A 33 11.39 -2.46 -4.67
C ILE A 33 10.29 -3.22 -5.43
N PHE A 34 10.12 -2.94 -6.73
CA PHE A 34 9.10 -3.52 -7.63
C PHE A 34 9.58 -4.77 -8.41
N ASP A 35 10.86 -5.10 -8.34
CA ASP A 35 11.49 -6.31 -8.92
C ASP A 35 12.45 -6.94 -7.91
N LEU A 36 12.70 -8.25 -8.01
CA LEU A 36 13.34 -9.02 -6.93
C LEU A 36 14.52 -9.91 -7.39
N GLY A 37 15.45 -10.18 -6.45
CA GLY A 37 16.58 -11.13 -6.54
C GLY A 37 17.97 -10.53 -6.85
N ARG A 38 19.07 -11.27 -6.58
CA ARG A 38 20.41 -10.99 -7.15
C ARG A 38 20.50 -11.67 -8.52
N LYS A 39 20.15 -10.92 -9.57
CA LYS A 39 19.80 -11.38 -10.92
C LYS A 39 20.91 -12.11 -11.73
N LYS A 40 22.11 -12.32 -11.16
CA LYS A 40 23.23 -13.10 -11.75
C LYS A 40 24.20 -13.79 -10.76
N ALA A 41 23.97 -13.84 -9.44
CA ALA A 41 24.97 -14.34 -8.48
C ALA A 41 24.83 -15.83 -8.11
N LYS A 42 25.94 -16.50 -7.75
CA LYS A 42 26.01 -17.94 -7.44
C LYS A 42 25.86 -18.24 -5.93
N ILE A 43 25.49 -19.49 -5.65
CA ILE A 43 24.97 -20.00 -4.35
C ILE A 43 26.03 -20.07 -3.23
N ASP A 44 27.32 -20.17 -3.56
CA ASP A 44 28.40 -20.34 -2.58
C ASP A 44 28.74 -19.03 -1.81
N GLU A 45 28.14 -17.90 -2.22
CA GLU A 45 28.56 -16.55 -1.83
C GLU A 45 27.87 -16.01 -0.55
N PHE A 46 26.76 -16.59 -0.09
CA PHE A 46 26.01 -16.08 1.08
C PHE A 46 25.55 -17.18 2.07
N PRO A 47 26.40 -17.63 3.01
CA PRO A 47 26.10 -18.82 3.81
C PRO A 47 25.52 -18.63 5.24
N LEU A 48 25.28 -17.43 5.80
CA LEU A 48 24.93 -17.32 7.24
C LEU A 48 23.92 -16.19 7.60
N CYS A 49 23.03 -16.44 8.59
CA CYS A 49 22.75 -15.53 9.73
C CYS A 49 21.73 -16.11 10.74
N GLY A 50 21.99 -15.99 12.05
CA GLY A 50 21.05 -16.37 13.12
C GLY A 50 21.24 -15.54 14.41
N HIS A 51 20.13 -15.25 15.11
CA HIS A 51 20.11 -14.53 16.40
C HIS A 51 18.95 -15.00 17.31
N MET A 52 19.18 -15.06 18.63
CA MET A 52 18.17 -15.37 19.65
C MET A 52 18.26 -14.39 20.83
N VAL A 53 17.12 -13.94 21.39
CA VAL A 53 17.07 -12.99 22.53
C VAL A 53 15.88 -13.26 23.46
N LEU A 54 16.10 -13.08 24.77
CA LEU A 54 15.13 -13.24 25.88
C LEU A 54 14.21 -12.01 26.03
N ARG A 55 13.05 -12.15 26.71
CA ARG A 55 12.08 -11.04 26.90
C ARG A 55 11.72 -10.84 28.39
N THR A 56 11.94 -9.63 28.90
CA THR A 56 11.32 -9.10 30.13
C THR A 56 9.80 -8.97 29.93
N GLY A 57 9.02 -9.10 31.02
CA GLY A 57 7.56 -9.05 31.02
C GLY A 57 6.95 -7.69 30.62
N MET A 58 5.84 -7.27 31.24
CA MET A 58 5.08 -6.07 30.83
C MET A 58 5.68 -4.71 31.24
N ARG A 59 6.82 -4.69 31.95
CA ARG A 59 7.47 -3.44 32.40
C ARG A 59 8.15 -2.75 31.21
N GLY A 60 7.73 -1.53 30.87
CA GLY A 60 8.26 -0.81 29.69
C GLY A 60 7.72 -1.32 28.35
N ALA A 61 6.43 -1.65 28.27
CA ALA A 61 5.77 -2.25 27.10
C ALA A 61 5.69 -1.39 25.82
N PHE A 62 6.47 -0.30 25.72
CA PHE A 62 6.54 0.49 24.50
C PHE A 62 7.24 -0.31 23.41
N GLU A 63 6.48 -0.73 22.40
CA GLU A 63 6.98 -1.61 21.36
C GLU A 63 7.89 -0.87 20.37
N LYS A 64 8.92 -1.56 19.89
CA LYS A 64 9.69 -1.08 18.75
C LYS A 64 8.77 -1.06 17.52
N PRO A 65 8.80 -0.01 16.70
CA PRO A 65 8.01 0.05 15.48
C PRO A 65 8.40 -1.13 14.57
N GLN A 66 7.41 -1.84 14.03
CA GLN A 66 7.64 -3.10 13.33
C GLN A 66 7.21 -3.09 11.85
N SER A 67 6.27 -2.21 11.49
CA SER A 67 5.87 -2.03 10.10
C SER A 67 5.18 -0.69 9.94
N THR A 68 5.24 -0.15 8.73
CA THR A 68 4.43 1.00 8.32
C THR A 68 3.03 0.54 7.87
N VAL A 69 2.04 1.41 8.07
CA VAL A 69 0.66 1.20 7.62
C VAL A 69 0.13 2.49 6.98
N ALA A 70 -0.72 2.36 5.96
CA ALA A 70 -1.45 3.49 5.41
C ALA A 70 -2.79 3.64 6.12
N ARG A 71 -3.13 4.86 6.55
CA ARG A 71 -4.45 5.19 7.08
C ARG A 71 -5.32 5.64 5.91
N VAL A 72 -6.53 5.09 5.84
CA VAL A 72 -7.50 5.36 4.76
C VAL A 72 -8.84 5.69 5.40
N HIS A 73 -9.45 6.78 4.94
CA HIS A 73 -10.78 7.22 5.36
C HIS A 73 -11.88 6.69 4.43
N ILE A 74 -13.13 6.75 4.87
CA ILE A 74 -14.28 6.37 4.04
C ILE A 74 -14.35 7.29 2.82
N GLY A 75 -14.48 6.71 1.63
CA GLY A 75 -14.52 7.45 0.36
C GLY A 75 -13.14 7.86 -0.17
N GLN A 76 -12.05 7.66 0.58
CA GLN A 76 -10.70 7.91 0.09
C GLN A 76 -10.30 6.85 -0.94
N VAL A 77 -9.75 7.30 -2.06
CA VAL A 77 -9.29 6.43 -3.14
C VAL A 77 -7.98 5.75 -2.73
N ILE A 78 -7.93 4.42 -2.81
CA ILE A 78 -6.76 3.60 -2.48
C ILE A 78 -5.92 3.31 -3.73
N MET A 79 -6.59 2.94 -4.82
CA MET A 79 -5.96 2.56 -6.08
C MET A 79 -6.78 3.12 -7.24
N SER A 80 -6.11 3.56 -8.29
CA SER A 80 -6.73 4.10 -9.50
C SER A 80 -6.05 3.52 -10.73
N ILE A 81 -6.85 3.24 -11.77
CA ILE A 81 -6.39 2.68 -13.04
C ILE A 81 -6.91 3.60 -14.16
N ARG A 82 -6.03 3.94 -15.11
CA ARG A 82 -6.39 4.64 -16.35
C ARG A 82 -6.10 3.73 -17.53
N THR A 83 -7.10 3.43 -18.33
CA THR A 83 -6.99 2.58 -19.53
C THR A 83 -7.82 3.15 -20.67
N LYS A 84 -7.61 2.63 -21.89
CA LYS A 84 -8.50 2.86 -23.04
C LYS A 84 -9.87 2.24 -22.77
N LEU A 85 -10.92 2.77 -23.40
CA LEU A 85 -12.31 2.30 -23.26
C LEU A 85 -12.46 0.81 -23.61
N GLN A 86 -11.70 0.32 -24.58
CA GLN A 86 -11.65 -1.09 -24.99
C GLN A 86 -11.29 -2.04 -23.84
N ASN A 87 -10.44 -1.60 -22.90
CA ASN A 87 -9.93 -2.45 -21.81
C ASN A 87 -10.68 -2.23 -20.49
N LYS A 88 -11.88 -1.64 -20.54
CA LYS A 88 -12.67 -1.31 -19.36
C LYS A 88 -12.97 -2.54 -18.49
N GLU A 89 -13.38 -3.65 -19.11
CA GLU A 89 -13.77 -4.88 -18.42
C GLU A 89 -12.59 -5.51 -17.68
N HIS A 90 -11.43 -5.57 -18.34
CA HIS A 90 -10.19 -6.06 -17.74
C HIS A 90 -9.75 -5.22 -16.54
N ALA A 91 -9.93 -3.89 -16.60
CA ALA A 91 -9.62 -3.00 -15.48
C ALA A 91 -10.56 -3.24 -14.28
N ILE A 92 -11.85 -3.46 -14.52
CA ILE A 92 -12.83 -3.77 -13.47
C ILE A 92 -12.48 -5.11 -12.80
N GLU A 93 -12.14 -6.14 -13.57
CA GLU A 93 -11.75 -7.45 -13.04
C GLU A 93 -10.45 -7.37 -12.23
N ALA A 94 -9.47 -6.58 -12.67
CA ALA A 94 -8.23 -6.35 -11.92
C ALA A 94 -8.52 -5.70 -10.55
N LEU A 95 -9.41 -4.69 -10.51
CA LEU A 95 -9.83 -4.06 -9.26
C LEU A 95 -10.63 -5.02 -8.37
N ARG A 96 -11.44 -5.91 -8.97
CA ARG A 96 -12.16 -6.97 -8.23
C ARG A 96 -11.20 -7.94 -7.57
N ARG A 97 -10.13 -8.36 -8.26
CA ARG A 97 -9.09 -9.24 -7.68
C ARG A 97 -8.30 -8.54 -6.58
N ALA A 98 -7.95 -7.27 -6.79
CA ALA A 98 -7.23 -6.47 -5.80
C ALA A 98 -8.04 -6.27 -4.51
N LYS A 99 -9.37 -6.10 -4.63
CA LYS A 99 -10.29 -5.97 -3.50
C LYS A 99 -10.08 -7.05 -2.43
N PHE A 100 -9.85 -8.30 -2.82
CA PHE A 100 -9.64 -9.42 -1.88
C PHE A 100 -8.34 -9.33 -1.07
N LYS A 101 -7.39 -8.47 -1.46
CA LYS A 101 -6.14 -8.24 -0.73
C LYS A 101 -6.27 -7.15 0.33
N PHE A 102 -7.38 -6.40 0.35
CA PHE A 102 -7.63 -5.33 1.31
C PHE A 102 -8.67 -5.73 2.36
N PRO A 103 -8.47 -5.38 3.63
CA PRO A 103 -9.46 -5.64 4.67
C PRO A 103 -10.68 -4.70 4.52
N GLY A 104 -11.88 -5.22 4.74
CA GLY A 104 -13.12 -4.43 4.71
C GLY A 104 -13.88 -4.51 3.40
N ARG A 105 -14.84 -3.60 3.21
CA ARG A 105 -15.65 -3.52 1.99
C ARG A 105 -15.14 -2.37 1.12
N GLN A 106 -14.62 -2.69 -0.06
CA GLN A 106 -14.22 -1.70 -1.06
C GLN A 106 -15.28 -1.62 -2.17
N LYS A 107 -15.54 -0.40 -2.63
CA LYS A 107 -16.41 -0.11 -3.77
C LYS A 107 -15.51 0.25 -4.97
N ILE A 108 -15.88 -0.27 -6.14
CA ILE A 108 -15.26 0.11 -7.41
C ILE A 108 -16.12 1.23 -7.99
N HIS A 109 -15.50 2.35 -8.35
CA HIS A 109 -16.16 3.51 -8.93
C HIS A 109 -15.51 3.86 -10.27
N ILE A 110 -16.31 4.04 -11.30
CA ILE A 110 -15.86 4.52 -12.61
C ILE A 110 -15.98 6.04 -12.59
N SER A 111 -14.86 6.74 -12.73
CA SER A 111 -14.85 8.20 -12.73
C SER A 111 -15.44 8.76 -14.01
N LYS A 112 -16.14 9.89 -13.90
CA LYS A 112 -16.54 10.74 -15.05
C LYS A 112 -15.41 11.64 -15.54
N LYS A 113 -14.29 11.66 -14.82
CA LYS A 113 -13.12 12.48 -15.17
C LYS A 113 -12.32 11.84 -16.29
N TRP A 114 -11.67 12.66 -17.09
CA TRP A 114 -10.74 12.18 -18.10
C TRP A 114 -9.46 11.67 -17.45
N GLY A 115 -9.44 10.39 -17.08
CA GLY A 115 -8.31 9.73 -16.42
C GLY A 115 -7.98 10.34 -15.06
N PHE A 116 -6.75 10.82 -14.88
CA PHE A 116 -6.26 11.42 -13.64
C PHE A 116 -6.30 12.96 -13.66
N THR A 117 -7.01 13.53 -14.63
CA THR A 117 -7.21 14.98 -14.68
C THR A 117 -8.31 15.41 -13.73
N LYS A 118 -8.42 16.72 -13.50
CA LYS A 118 -9.52 17.31 -12.73
C LYS A 118 -10.79 17.49 -13.56
N PHE A 119 -10.67 17.43 -14.88
CA PHE A 119 -11.74 17.74 -15.84
C PHE A 119 -12.62 16.52 -16.11
N ASN A 120 -13.89 16.77 -16.40
CA ASN A 120 -14.79 15.76 -16.93
C ASN A 120 -14.43 15.46 -18.40
N ALA A 121 -14.84 14.30 -18.89
CA ALA A 121 -14.60 13.89 -20.28
C ALA A 121 -15.13 14.93 -21.27
N ASP A 122 -16.40 15.32 -21.14
CA ASP A 122 -17.08 16.27 -22.03
C ASP A 122 -16.29 17.60 -22.15
N LYS A 123 -15.97 18.22 -21.00
CA LYS A 123 -15.18 19.47 -20.97
C LYS A 123 -13.78 19.32 -21.56
N PHE A 124 -13.20 18.13 -21.46
CA PHE A 124 -11.87 17.89 -22.00
C PHE A 124 -11.90 17.75 -23.52
N GLU A 125 -12.95 17.13 -24.05
CA GLU A 125 -13.19 17.05 -25.50
C GLU A 125 -13.42 18.44 -26.09
N ASP A 126 -14.22 19.28 -25.43
CA ASP A 126 -14.43 20.69 -25.84
C ASP A 126 -13.11 21.48 -25.88
N MET A 127 -12.30 21.39 -24.82
CA MET A 127 -10.98 22.06 -24.76
C MET A 127 -9.97 21.56 -25.80
N VAL A 128 -10.11 20.31 -26.26
CA VAL A 128 -9.26 19.76 -27.33
C VAL A 128 -9.78 20.17 -28.70
N ALA A 129 -11.09 20.31 -28.86
CA ALA A 129 -11.73 20.74 -30.11
C ALA A 129 -11.58 22.24 -30.38
N GLU A 130 -11.49 23.08 -29.34
CA GLU A 130 -11.22 24.52 -29.43
C GLU A 130 -9.77 24.87 -29.83
N LYS A 131 -8.91 23.86 -29.98
CA LYS A 131 -7.46 24.00 -30.12
C LYS A 131 -6.98 23.59 -31.51
#